data_AF-A0A9Q8XU08-F1
#
_entry.id   AF-A0A9Q8XU08-F1
#
_cell.length_a   1.000
_cell.length_b   1.000
_cell.length_c   1.000
_cell.angle_alpha   90.00
_cell.angle_beta   90.00
_cell.angle_gamma   90.00
#
_symmetry.space_group_name_H-M   'P 1'
#
loop_
_entity.id
_entity.type
_entity.pdbx_description
1 polymer ?
#
loop_
_entity_poly.entity_id
_entity_poly.type
_entity_poly.pdbx_seq_one_letter_code
_entity_poly.pdbx_strand_id
1 'polypeptide(L)'
;MGAADARYRERAGNKMRQSVAASDKADYYERRAQAAENNTAISSDDPEAIAKLTEKLEELKQTQEFMKAVNAYYKKNGTCQGFPGLSDEEAAKLEGGMEYHPWDKKPFASFALSNNNQNIRTTEKRIQKLTQAKELGYTGWTFEGGRVEANQDKNRLQIFFDEIPSEDVRQELKSRGFRWARSEGAWQRQLSDNAIYAASRIKAIQPTDGTNPIKIQPKRKNQSGPTR
;
A
#
# COMPACT_ATOMS: atom_id res chain seq x y z
N MET A 1 -47.00 -38.68 18.77
CA MET A 1 -46.35 -37.37 19.02
C MET A 1 -46.86 -36.38 17.98
N GLY A 2 -47.45 -35.25 18.40
CA GLY A 2 -48.25 -34.38 17.54
C GLY A 2 -47.44 -33.28 16.82
N ALA A 3 -47.99 -32.77 15.71
CA ALA A 3 -47.35 -31.77 14.84
C ALA A 3 -46.89 -30.48 15.54
N ALA A 4 -47.43 -30.14 16.71
CA ALA A 4 -47.02 -28.98 17.51
C ALA A 4 -45.61 -29.14 18.11
N ASP A 5 -45.27 -30.36 18.54
CA ASP A 5 -43.97 -30.72 19.13
C ASP A 5 -42.86 -30.70 18.05
N ALA A 6 -43.17 -31.18 16.84
CA ALA A 6 -42.28 -31.07 15.69
C ALA A 6 -41.97 -29.60 15.32
N ARG A 7 -42.99 -28.74 15.26
CA ARG A 7 -42.82 -27.29 14.97
C ARG A 7 -42.05 -26.56 16.08
N TYR A 8 -42.23 -26.96 17.34
CA TYR A 8 -41.46 -26.41 18.46
C TYR A 8 -39.97 -26.75 18.33
N ARG A 9 -39.64 -28.02 18.07
CA ARG A 9 -38.26 -28.47 17.84
C ARG A 9 -37.63 -27.78 16.63
N GLU A 10 -38.39 -27.62 15.54
CA GLU A 10 -37.92 -26.90 14.34
C GLU A 10 -37.63 -25.42 14.63
N ARG A 11 -38.50 -24.74 15.37
CA ARG A 11 -38.29 -23.34 15.78
C ARG A 11 -37.08 -23.19 16.69
N ALA A 12 -36.89 -24.11 17.63
CA ALA A 12 -35.71 -24.14 18.49
C ALA A 12 -34.42 -24.34 17.67
N GLY A 13 -34.44 -25.30 16.72
CA GLY A 13 -33.32 -25.52 15.80
C GLY A 13 -33.02 -24.33 14.89
N ASN A 14 -34.05 -23.63 14.40
CA ASN A 14 -33.88 -22.41 13.62
C ASN A 14 -33.24 -21.28 14.42
N LYS A 15 -33.67 -21.06 15.67
CA LYS A 15 -33.06 -20.06 16.56
C LYS A 15 -31.60 -20.41 16.88
N MET A 16 -31.31 -21.69 17.11
CA MET A 16 -29.94 -22.16 17.32
C MET A 16 -29.06 -21.89 16.10
N ARG A 17 -29.53 -22.21 14.88
CA ARG A 17 -28.81 -21.89 13.63
C ARG A 17 -28.59 -20.39 13.43
N GLN A 18 -29.58 -19.57 13.74
CA GLN A 18 -29.44 -18.10 13.69
C GLN A 18 -28.39 -17.60 14.70
N SER A 19 -28.35 -18.18 15.90
CA SER A 19 -27.34 -17.86 16.91
C SER A 19 -25.95 -18.23 16.44
N VAL A 20 -25.75 -19.43 15.89
CA VAL A 20 -24.46 -19.87 15.35
C VAL A 20 -24.02 -18.95 14.20
N ALA A 21 -24.91 -18.65 13.25
CA ALA A 21 -24.60 -17.75 12.14
C ALA A 21 -24.26 -16.32 12.61
N ALA A 22 -24.85 -15.85 13.71
CA ALA A 22 -24.53 -14.56 14.31
C ALA A 22 -23.14 -14.59 14.98
N SER A 23 -22.80 -15.67 15.70
CA SER A 23 -21.48 -15.88 16.27
C SER A 23 -20.39 -15.97 15.21
N ASP A 24 -20.59 -16.77 14.15
CA ASP A 24 -19.64 -16.87 13.04
C ASP A 24 -19.41 -15.50 12.36
N LYS A 25 -20.48 -14.71 12.24
CA LYS A 25 -20.40 -13.35 11.71
C LYS A 25 -19.63 -12.42 12.65
N ALA A 26 -19.80 -12.55 13.97
CA ALA A 26 -19.03 -11.77 14.95
C ALA A 26 -17.54 -12.13 14.88
N ASP A 27 -17.19 -13.42 14.92
CA ASP A 27 -15.83 -13.92 14.79
C ASP A 27 -15.17 -13.46 13.48
N TYR A 28 -15.93 -13.45 12.38
CA TYR A 28 -15.46 -12.93 11.09
C TYR A 28 -15.05 -11.46 11.17
N TYR A 29 -15.86 -10.61 11.80
CA TYR A 29 -15.54 -9.19 11.94
C TYR A 29 -14.42 -8.93 12.95
N GLU A 30 -14.35 -9.71 14.03
CA GLU A 30 -13.25 -9.62 15.01
C GLU A 30 -11.91 -9.96 14.35
N ARG A 31 -11.82 -11.07 13.61
CA ARG A 31 -10.61 -11.42 12.86
C ARG A 31 -10.24 -10.36 11.84
N ARG A 32 -11.23 -9.78 11.16
CA ARG A 32 -11.01 -8.70 10.19
C ARG A 32 -10.52 -7.42 10.86
N ALA A 33 -11.02 -7.09 12.06
CA ALA A 33 -10.56 -5.95 12.85
C ALA A 33 -9.11 -6.16 13.33
N GLN A 34 -8.81 -7.31 13.92
CA GLN A 34 -7.44 -7.68 14.33
C GLN A 34 -6.46 -7.66 13.15
N ALA A 35 -6.87 -8.14 11.98
CA ALA A 35 -6.05 -8.09 10.77
C ALA A 35 -5.82 -6.64 10.29
N ALA A 36 -6.81 -5.75 10.45
CA ALA A 36 -6.67 -4.34 10.11
C ALA A 36 -5.76 -3.60 11.10
N GLU A 37 -5.86 -3.89 12.40
CA GLU A 37 -5.01 -3.30 13.45
C GLU A 37 -3.54 -3.71 13.29
N ASN A 38 -3.27 -4.97 12.96
CA ASN A 38 -1.90 -5.47 12.77
C ASN A 38 -1.32 -5.16 11.38
N ASN A 39 -2.07 -4.51 10.49
CA ASN A 39 -1.62 -4.24 9.14
C ASN A 39 -0.65 -3.05 9.10
N THR A 40 0.65 -3.34 9.07
CA THR A 40 1.72 -2.34 8.93
C THR A 40 1.95 -1.88 7.48
N ALA A 41 1.10 -2.29 6.54
CA ALA A 41 1.21 -1.89 5.14
C ALA A 41 0.74 -0.43 4.96
N ILE A 42 1.69 0.46 4.74
CA ILE A 42 1.39 1.84 4.31
C ILE A 42 0.81 1.78 2.90
N SER A 43 -0.38 2.34 2.65
CA SER A 43 -0.99 2.41 1.31
C SER A 43 -0.46 3.60 0.52
N SER A 44 -0.47 3.55 -0.82
CA SER A 44 -0.20 4.74 -1.65
C SER A 44 -1.36 5.73 -1.71
N ASP A 45 -2.56 5.30 -1.30
CA ASP A 45 -3.75 6.14 -1.25
C ASP A 45 -3.89 6.89 0.08
N ASP A 46 -3.01 6.62 1.06
CA ASP A 46 -2.95 7.36 2.32
C ASP A 46 -2.34 8.75 2.05
N PRO A 47 -3.04 9.86 2.38
CA PRO A 47 -2.50 11.22 2.23
C PRO A 47 -1.16 11.41 2.96
N GLU A 48 -0.95 10.67 4.05
CA GLU A 48 0.25 10.70 4.89
C GLU A 48 1.27 9.61 4.50
N ALA A 49 1.06 8.90 3.39
CA ALA A 49 1.92 7.78 2.98
C ALA A 49 3.41 8.16 2.92
N ILE A 50 3.72 9.35 2.38
CA ILE A 50 5.10 9.84 2.28
C ILE A 50 5.67 10.06 3.68
N ALA A 51 4.92 10.72 4.58
CA ALA A 51 5.35 11.00 5.95
C ALA A 51 5.62 9.70 6.75
N LYS A 52 4.68 8.75 6.70
CA LYS A 52 4.83 7.44 7.35
C LYS A 52 6.00 6.63 6.79
N LEU A 53 6.23 6.69 5.48
CA LEU A 53 7.38 6.03 4.87
C LEU A 53 8.70 6.71 5.24
N THR A 54 8.73 8.04 5.40
CA THR A 54 9.93 8.75 5.85
C THR A 54 10.28 8.43 7.30
N GLU A 55 9.29 8.35 8.19
CA GLU A 55 9.50 7.91 9.58
C GLU A 55 10.07 6.50 9.63
N LYS A 56 9.43 5.56 8.91
CA LYS A 56 9.94 4.19 8.76
C LYS A 56 11.36 4.14 8.20
N LEU A 57 11.69 5.02 7.24
CA LEU A 57 13.04 5.08 6.67
C LEU A 57 14.07 5.48 7.73
N GLU A 58 13.75 6.47 8.57
CA GLU A 58 14.64 6.90 9.65
C GLU A 58 14.82 5.81 10.71
N GLU A 59 13.75 5.10 11.12
CA GLU A 59 13.86 3.93 12.00
C GLU A 59 14.78 2.85 11.42
N LEU A 60 14.62 2.53 10.13
CA LEU A 60 15.46 1.54 9.45
C LEU A 60 16.94 1.98 9.41
N LYS A 61 17.22 3.28 9.20
CA LYS A 61 18.57 3.84 9.23
C LYS A 61 19.17 3.80 10.63
N GLN A 62 18.43 4.22 11.66
CA GLN A 62 18.86 4.15 13.05
C GLN A 62 19.17 2.71 13.45
N THR A 63 18.30 1.76 13.07
CA THR A 63 18.54 0.33 13.31
C THR A 63 19.81 -0.14 12.58
N GLN A 64 20.05 0.30 11.35
CA GLN A 64 21.27 -0.03 10.59
C GLN A 64 22.54 0.48 11.28
N GLU A 65 22.52 1.72 11.77
CA GLU A 65 23.64 2.33 12.48
C GLU A 65 23.89 1.63 13.81
N PHE A 66 22.83 1.34 14.57
CA PHE A 66 22.90 0.58 15.81
C PHE A 66 23.52 -0.80 15.59
N MET A 67 23.02 -1.60 14.65
CA MET A 67 23.57 -2.92 14.33
C MET A 67 25.05 -2.86 13.94
N LYS A 68 25.44 -1.86 13.14
CA LYS A 68 26.85 -1.65 12.76
C LYS A 68 27.71 -1.26 13.97
N ALA A 69 27.21 -0.37 14.83
CA ALA A 69 27.92 0.11 16.01
C ALA A 69 28.15 -1.02 17.02
N VAL A 70 27.14 -1.86 17.28
CA VAL A 70 27.27 -3.04 18.15
C VAL A 70 28.27 -4.04 17.57
N ASN A 71 28.18 -4.35 16.28
CA ASN A 71 29.16 -5.25 15.64
C ASN A 71 30.59 -4.68 15.68
N ALA A 72 30.75 -3.37 15.52
CA ALA A 72 32.05 -2.71 15.61
C ALA A 72 32.60 -2.71 17.05
N TYR A 73 31.74 -2.53 18.05
CA TYR A 73 32.09 -2.61 19.46
C TYR A 73 32.53 -4.03 19.84
N TYR A 74 31.73 -5.03 19.51
CA TYR A 74 32.05 -6.44 19.75
C TYR A 74 33.37 -6.84 19.09
N LYS A 75 33.64 -6.39 17.87
CA LYS A 75 34.91 -6.65 17.17
C LYS A 75 36.13 -6.14 17.96
N LYS A 76 35.99 -5.06 18.72
CA LYS A 76 37.08 -4.45 19.51
C LYS A 76 37.21 -5.07 20.91
N ASN A 77 36.08 -5.33 21.57
CA ASN A 77 36.03 -5.68 22.99
C ASN A 77 35.82 -7.18 23.23
N GLY A 78 35.42 -7.95 22.22
CA GLY A 78 35.09 -9.36 22.36
C GLY A 78 33.75 -9.64 23.07
N THR A 79 33.05 -8.59 23.51
CA THR A 79 31.73 -8.64 24.15
C THR A 79 30.90 -7.41 23.77
N CYS A 80 29.58 -7.51 23.88
CA CYS A 80 28.59 -6.44 23.78
C CYS A 80 28.28 -5.79 25.13
N GLN A 81 28.70 -6.40 26.26
CA GLN A 81 28.48 -5.82 27.58
C GLN A 81 29.17 -4.45 27.68
N GLY A 82 28.46 -3.46 28.22
CA GLY A 82 28.95 -2.08 28.32
C GLY A 82 28.86 -1.25 27.03
N PHE A 83 28.15 -1.71 25.99
CA PHE A 83 27.81 -0.86 24.84
C PHE A 83 26.71 0.17 25.21
N PRO A 84 26.92 1.48 24.96
CA PRO A 84 25.90 2.49 25.24
C PRO A 84 24.61 2.24 24.47
N GLY A 85 23.50 2.00 25.18
CA GLY A 85 22.19 1.69 24.58
C GLY A 85 21.86 0.20 24.48
N LEU A 86 22.67 -0.67 25.08
CA LEU A 86 22.31 -2.06 25.39
C LEU A 86 22.35 -2.27 26.91
N SER A 87 21.34 -2.93 27.46
CA SER A 87 21.43 -3.51 28.80
C SER A 87 22.30 -4.77 28.78
N ASP A 88 22.84 -5.14 29.94
CA ASP A 88 23.68 -6.34 30.07
C ASP A 88 22.89 -7.63 29.71
N GLU A 89 21.59 -7.66 30.00
CA GLU A 89 20.70 -8.76 29.61
C GLU A 89 20.53 -8.87 28.09
N GLU A 90 20.34 -7.73 27.40
CA GLU A 90 20.21 -7.70 25.94
C GLU A 90 21.53 -8.04 25.24
N ALA A 91 22.65 -7.58 25.78
CA ALA A 91 23.98 -7.94 25.31
C ALA A 91 24.22 -9.45 25.41
N ALA A 92 23.92 -10.07 26.55
CA ALA A 92 24.04 -11.51 26.74
C ALA A 92 23.12 -12.30 25.78
N LYS A 93 21.91 -11.81 25.54
CA LYS A 93 20.97 -12.41 24.58
C LYS A 93 21.48 -12.33 23.14
N LEU A 94 22.05 -11.20 22.73
CA LEU A 94 22.65 -11.03 21.40
C LEU A 94 23.83 -11.97 21.18
N GLU A 95 24.70 -12.09 22.18
CA GLU A 95 25.84 -13.01 22.15
C GLU A 95 25.39 -14.48 22.11
N GLY A 96 24.41 -14.87 22.94
CA GLY A 96 23.83 -16.21 22.89
C GLY A 96 23.16 -16.54 21.55
N GLY A 97 22.58 -15.55 20.89
CA GLY A 97 22.03 -15.68 19.53
C GLY A 97 23.06 -16.09 18.47
N MET A 98 24.36 -15.86 18.73
CA MET A 98 25.44 -16.24 17.81
C MET A 98 25.64 -17.76 17.72
N GLU A 99 25.20 -18.53 18.71
CA GLU A 99 25.29 -20.00 18.71
C GLU A 99 24.53 -20.62 17.53
N TYR A 100 23.41 -19.99 17.14
CA TYR A 100 22.60 -20.43 16.00
C TYR A 100 23.25 -20.17 14.64
N HIS A 101 24.30 -19.34 14.58
CA HIS A 101 25.02 -19.00 13.35
C HIS A 101 26.55 -19.13 13.52
N PRO A 102 27.09 -20.36 13.70
CA PRO A 102 28.52 -20.57 13.98
C PRO A 102 29.49 -20.03 12.92
N TRP A 103 29.02 -19.83 11.68
CA TRP A 103 29.80 -19.30 10.56
C TRP A 103 29.87 -17.76 10.53
N ASP A 104 29.03 -17.05 11.29
CA ASP A 104 29.04 -15.58 11.38
C ASP A 104 29.25 -15.15 12.84
N LYS A 105 30.52 -15.03 13.24
CA LYS A 105 30.94 -14.72 14.62
C LYS A 105 30.75 -13.25 14.97
N LYS A 106 29.53 -12.73 14.81
CA LYS A 106 29.14 -11.35 15.12
C LYS A 106 27.76 -11.33 15.77
N PRO A 107 27.50 -10.41 16.72
CA PRO A 107 26.20 -10.30 17.39
C PRO A 107 25.04 -10.10 16.43
N PHE A 108 25.18 -9.20 15.45
CA PHE A 108 24.25 -9.08 14.33
C PHE A 108 24.84 -9.74 13.09
N ALA A 109 24.17 -10.79 12.63
CA ALA A 109 24.58 -11.52 11.44
C ALA A 109 24.55 -10.64 10.17
N SER A 110 25.41 -10.96 9.22
CA SER A 110 25.59 -10.23 7.97
C SER A 110 24.33 -10.20 7.10
N PHE A 111 23.52 -11.28 7.14
CA PHE A 111 22.24 -11.32 6.42
C PHE A 111 21.23 -10.31 6.97
N ALA A 112 21.20 -10.07 8.29
CA ALA A 112 20.28 -9.12 8.92
C ALA A 112 20.58 -7.69 8.47
N LEU A 113 21.87 -7.32 8.44
CA LEU A 113 22.35 -6.04 7.91
C LEU A 113 22.04 -5.86 6.42
N SER A 114 22.19 -6.94 5.63
CA SER A 114 21.88 -6.93 4.19
C SER A 114 20.38 -6.72 3.94
N ASN A 115 19.54 -7.48 4.66
CA ASN A 115 18.08 -7.38 4.57
C ASN A 115 17.60 -5.99 4.96
N ASN A 116 18.10 -5.43 6.07
CA ASN A 116 17.73 -4.09 6.48
C ASN A 116 18.16 -3.02 5.45
N ASN A 117 19.37 -3.14 4.89
CA ASN A 117 19.83 -2.25 3.82
C ASN A 117 18.97 -2.36 2.54
N GLN A 118 18.49 -3.56 2.20
CA GLN A 118 17.55 -3.74 1.09
C GLN A 118 16.21 -3.06 1.40
N ASN A 119 15.71 -3.13 2.64
CA ASN A 119 14.50 -2.45 3.08
C ASN A 119 14.64 -0.92 3.01
N ILE A 120 15.79 -0.37 3.45
CA ILE A 120 16.13 1.06 3.31
C ILE A 120 16.02 1.48 1.84
N ARG A 121 16.78 0.83 0.95
CA ARG A 121 16.79 1.15 -0.49
C ARG A 121 15.42 1.04 -1.15
N THR A 122 14.64 0.05 -0.74
CA THR A 122 13.28 -0.16 -1.26
C THR A 122 12.34 0.95 -0.80
N THR A 123 12.44 1.35 0.47
CA THR A 123 11.64 2.43 1.06
C THR A 123 11.99 3.77 0.45
N GLU A 124 13.28 4.07 0.25
CA GLU A 124 13.76 5.28 -0.45
C GLU A 124 13.18 5.38 -1.87
N LYS A 125 13.30 4.29 -2.67
CA LYS A 125 12.72 4.24 -4.02
C LYS A 125 11.21 4.45 -4.00
N ARG A 126 10.53 3.92 -2.98
CA ARG A 126 9.09 4.06 -2.83
C ARG A 126 8.69 5.49 -2.51
N ILE A 127 9.36 6.15 -1.57
CA ILE A 127 9.17 7.57 -1.26
C ILE A 127 9.39 8.40 -2.51
N GLN A 128 10.52 8.22 -3.19
CA GLN A 128 10.86 8.95 -4.40
C GLN A 128 9.77 8.81 -5.48
N LYS A 129 9.26 7.59 -5.71
CA LYS A 129 8.19 7.34 -6.67
C LYS A 129 6.90 8.08 -6.31
N LEU A 130 6.51 8.07 -5.04
CA LEU A 130 5.30 8.76 -4.58
C LEU A 130 5.45 10.28 -4.64
N THR A 131 6.60 10.80 -4.23
CA THR A 131 6.92 12.24 -4.33
C THR A 131 6.89 12.70 -5.80
N GLN A 132 7.54 11.98 -6.71
CA GLN A 132 7.51 12.31 -8.14
C GLN A 132 6.10 12.25 -8.73
N ALA A 133 5.28 11.28 -8.31
CA ALA A 133 3.89 11.18 -8.77
C ALA A 133 3.06 12.39 -8.31
N LYS A 134 3.26 12.84 -7.05
CA LYS A 134 2.60 14.02 -6.48
C LYS A 134 3.07 15.32 -7.14
N GLU A 135 4.37 15.44 -7.42
CA GLU A 135 4.95 16.62 -8.09
C GLU A 135 4.60 16.70 -9.58
N LEU A 136 4.30 15.58 -10.24
CA LEU A 136 4.10 15.56 -11.68
C LEU A 136 2.98 16.50 -12.12
N GLY A 137 1.89 16.58 -11.36
CA GLY A 137 0.77 17.47 -11.70
C GLY A 137 0.01 17.02 -12.95
N TYR A 138 -0.50 15.78 -13.00
CA TYR A 138 -1.30 15.31 -14.15
C TYR A 138 -2.43 16.29 -14.50
N THR A 139 -2.71 16.42 -15.80
CA THR A 139 -3.67 17.39 -16.34
C THR A 139 -4.92 16.67 -16.84
N GLY A 140 -6.09 17.19 -16.48
CA GLY A 140 -7.38 16.78 -17.02
C GLY A 140 -7.63 17.32 -18.44
N TRP A 141 -8.76 16.94 -19.03
CA TRP A 141 -9.20 17.45 -20.33
C TRP A 141 -10.73 17.38 -20.46
N THR A 142 -11.29 18.16 -21.37
CA THR A 142 -12.72 18.13 -21.72
C THR A 142 -12.94 17.27 -22.95
N PHE A 143 -14.09 16.60 -23.02
CA PHE A 143 -14.52 15.81 -24.18
C PHE A 143 -16.00 16.07 -24.47
N GLU A 144 -16.51 15.54 -25.58
CA GLU A 144 -17.93 15.70 -25.91
C GLU A 144 -18.82 14.92 -24.93
N GLY A 145 -19.62 15.64 -24.13
CA GLY A 145 -20.50 15.06 -23.12
C GLY A 145 -19.83 14.80 -21.76
N GLY A 146 -18.71 15.47 -21.46
CA GLY A 146 -18.14 15.46 -20.12
C GLY A 146 -16.71 15.98 -20.00
N ARG A 147 -16.07 15.63 -18.87
CA ARG A 147 -14.68 16.01 -18.57
C ARG A 147 -13.93 14.96 -17.77
N VAL A 148 -12.62 14.94 -17.94
CA VAL A 148 -11.69 14.13 -17.16
C VAL A 148 -10.90 15.03 -16.24
N GLU A 149 -10.93 14.75 -14.95
CA GLU A 149 -10.18 15.46 -13.91
C GLU A 149 -9.08 14.56 -13.34
N ALA A 150 -7.86 15.10 -13.24
CA ALA A 150 -6.75 14.45 -12.55
C ALA A 150 -6.71 14.91 -11.09
N ASN A 151 -7.46 14.22 -10.23
CA ASN A 151 -7.57 14.55 -8.81
C ASN A 151 -6.33 14.04 -8.05
N GLN A 152 -5.40 14.96 -7.77
CA GLN A 152 -4.17 14.71 -7.02
C GLN A 152 -4.45 14.30 -5.58
N ASP A 153 -5.40 14.98 -4.92
CA ASP A 153 -5.70 14.77 -3.49
C ASP A 153 -6.27 13.38 -3.23
N LYS A 154 -7.19 12.92 -4.09
CA LYS A 154 -7.75 11.57 -4.02
C LYS A 154 -6.88 10.52 -4.69
N ASN A 155 -5.80 10.93 -5.37
CA ASN A 155 -4.98 10.07 -6.23
C ASN A 155 -5.85 9.30 -7.26
N ARG A 156 -6.79 10.00 -7.91
CA ARG A 156 -7.74 9.41 -8.89
C ARG A 156 -7.78 10.18 -10.20
N LEU A 157 -7.81 9.44 -11.31
CA LEU A 157 -8.28 9.97 -12.59
C LEU A 157 -9.80 9.77 -12.62
N GLN A 158 -10.55 10.87 -12.60
CA GLN A 158 -12.01 10.88 -12.52
C GLN A 158 -12.59 11.32 -13.87
N ILE A 159 -13.58 10.59 -14.36
CA ILE A 159 -14.29 10.87 -15.61
C ILE A 159 -15.73 11.19 -15.25
N PHE A 160 -16.12 12.42 -15.50
CA PHE A 160 -17.46 12.94 -15.33
C PHE A 160 -18.14 12.97 -16.69
N PHE A 161 -19.36 12.43 -16.76
CA PHE A 161 -20.23 12.56 -17.92
C PHE A 161 -21.41 13.45 -17.55
N ASP A 162 -21.87 14.27 -18.49
CA ASP A 162 -23.03 15.16 -18.29
C ASP A 162 -24.33 14.35 -18.20
N GLU A 163 -24.40 13.27 -18.98
CA GLU A 163 -25.49 12.29 -18.98
C GLU A 163 -24.98 10.88 -18.70
N ILE A 164 -25.89 9.95 -18.40
CA ILE A 164 -25.52 8.55 -18.20
C ILE A 164 -24.96 7.99 -19.52
N PRO A 165 -23.67 7.59 -19.59
CA PRO A 165 -23.07 7.10 -20.83
C PRO A 165 -23.72 5.78 -21.25
N SER A 166 -23.70 5.46 -22.55
CA SER A 166 -24.28 4.23 -23.09
C SER A 166 -23.67 2.96 -22.46
N GLU A 167 -24.38 1.83 -22.51
CA GLU A 167 -23.88 0.57 -21.93
C GLU A 167 -22.55 0.15 -22.53
N ASP A 168 -22.33 0.34 -23.83
CA ASP A 168 -21.07 0.02 -24.50
C ASP A 168 -19.89 0.82 -23.93
N VAL A 169 -20.09 2.13 -23.69
CA VAL A 169 -19.08 2.99 -23.07
C VAL A 169 -18.81 2.56 -21.63
N ARG A 170 -19.86 2.19 -20.88
CA ARG A 170 -19.72 1.66 -19.50
C ARG A 170 -18.93 0.35 -19.47
N GLN A 171 -19.17 -0.54 -20.43
CA GLN A 171 -18.42 -1.80 -20.55
C GLN A 171 -16.96 -1.55 -20.92
N GLU A 172 -16.70 -0.62 -21.85
CA GLU A 172 -15.33 -0.26 -22.21
C GLU A 172 -14.58 0.32 -20.99
N LEU A 173 -15.20 1.23 -20.24
CA LEU A 173 -14.64 1.78 -19.00
C LEU A 173 -14.29 0.69 -17.99
N LYS A 174 -15.22 -0.25 -17.72
CA LYS A 174 -14.98 -1.39 -16.82
C LYS A 174 -13.84 -2.27 -17.28
N SER A 175 -13.78 -2.59 -18.58
CA SER A 175 -12.72 -3.44 -19.17
C SER A 175 -11.32 -2.84 -18.99
N ARG A 176 -11.25 -1.51 -18.94
CA ARG A 176 -10.01 -0.73 -18.72
C ARG A 176 -9.77 -0.38 -17.25
N GLY A 177 -10.54 -0.97 -16.33
CA GLY A 177 -10.34 -0.85 -14.89
C GLY A 177 -10.92 0.41 -14.25
N PHE A 178 -11.72 1.20 -14.97
CA PHE A 178 -12.47 2.29 -14.35
C PHE A 178 -13.68 1.72 -13.58
N ARG A 179 -13.91 2.24 -12.38
CA ARG A 179 -15.02 1.84 -11.52
C ARG A 179 -15.91 3.04 -11.23
N TRP A 180 -17.22 2.83 -11.27
CA TRP A 180 -18.19 3.84 -10.90
C TRP A 180 -18.13 4.12 -9.40
N ALA A 181 -17.95 5.38 -9.02
CA ALA A 181 -17.94 5.83 -7.65
C ALA A 181 -19.17 6.70 -7.38
N ARG A 182 -20.17 6.11 -6.73
CA ARG A 182 -21.46 6.77 -6.48
C ARG A 182 -21.34 8.05 -5.65
N SER A 183 -20.40 8.09 -4.70
CA SER A 183 -20.13 9.27 -3.85
C SER A 183 -19.56 10.45 -4.63
N GLU A 184 -18.86 10.17 -5.73
CA GLU A 184 -18.21 11.17 -6.58
C GLU A 184 -19.02 11.50 -7.83
N GLY A 185 -19.97 10.63 -8.22
CA GLY A 185 -20.67 10.73 -9.49
C GLY A 185 -19.75 10.56 -10.71
N ALA A 186 -18.65 9.82 -10.56
CA ALA A 186 -17.62 9.69 -11.59
C ALA A 186 -17.16 8.24 -11.80
N TRP A 187 -16.72 7.95 -13.02
CA TRP A 187 -15.91 6.76 -13.30
C TRP A 187 -14.46 7.06 -12.95
N GLN A 188 -13.84 6.25 -12.09
CA GLN A 188 -12.50 6.54 -11.60
C GLN A 188 -11.60 5.32 -11.48
N ARG A 189 -10.29 5.58 -11.51
CA ARG A 189 -9.22 4.64 -11.16
C ARG A 189 -8.02 5.40 -10.59
N GLN A 190 -7.07 4.68 -9.99
CA GLN A 190 -5.86 5.28 -9.43
C GLN A 190 -5.12 6.13 -10.47
N LEU A 191 -4.76 7.36 -10.10
CA LEU A 191 -4.05 8.30 -10.96
C LEU A 191 -2.64 7.77 -11.26
N SER A 192 -2.35 7.54 -12.54
CA SER A 192 -1.09 6.98 -13.01
C SER A 192 -0.96 7.14 -14.52
N ASP A 193 0.25 6.96 -15.07
CA ASP A 193 0.46 6.96 -16.53
C ASP A 193 -0.42 5.92 -17.24
N ASN A 194 -0.64 4.76 -16.59
CA ASN A 194 -1.52 3.72 -17.11
C ASN A 194 -2.99 4.15 -17.11
N ALA A 195 -3.42 4.97 -16.16
CA ALA A 195 -4.78 5.52 -16.17
C ALA A 195 -4.98 6.49 -17.34
N ILE A 196 -4.01 7.39 -17.60
CA ILE A 196 -4.04 8.29 -18.75
C ILE A 196 -4.01 7.50 -20.05
N TYR A 197 -3.12 6.51 -20.15
CA TYR A 197 -3.04 5.63 -21.31
C TYR A 197 -4.37 4.91 -21.56
N ALA A 198 -4.95 4.30 -20.52
CA ALA A 198 -6.24 3.63 -20.62
C ALA A 198 -7.36 4.58 -21.08
N ALA A 199 -7.40 5.80 -20.53
CA ALA A 199 -8.37 6.82 -20.92
C ALA A 199 -8.22 7.23 -22.39
N SER A 200 -6.98 7.43 -22.87
CA SER A 200 -6.69 7.81 -24.26
C SER A 200 -7.21 6.81 -25.31
N ARG A 201 -7.45 5.56 -24.90
CA ARG A 201 -7.89 4.47 -25.77
C ARG A 201 -9.42 4.36 -25.86
N ILE A 202 -10.15 5.05 -25.00
CA ILE A 202 -11.61 5.11 -25.03
C ILE A 202 -12.02 6.26 -25.94
N LYS A 203 -12.64 5.95 -27.07
CA LYS A 203 -13.00 6.96 -28.09
C LYS A 203 -13.97 8.00 -27.54
N ALA A 204 -14.94 7.56 -26.73
CA ALA A 204 -16.00 8.41 -26.18
C ALA A 204 -15.52 9.50 -25.21
N ILE A 205 -14.26 9.46 -24.75
CA ILE A 205 -13.70 10.45 -23.82
C ILE A 205 -12.43 11.11 -24.36
N GLN A 206 -12.20 11.01 -25.67
CA GLN A 206 -11.09 11.72 -26.30
C GLN A 206 -11.35 13.22 -26.34
N PRO A 207 -10.31 14.07 -26.22
CA PRO A 207 -10.47 15.51 -26.25
C PRO A 207 -11.17 15.97 -27.53
N THR A 208 -12.07 16.96 -27.40
CA THR A 208 -12.77 17.59 -28.53
C THR A 208 -11.80 18.15 -29.57
N ASP A 209 -10.65 18.62 -29.12
CA ASP A 209 -9.63 19.26 -29.96
C ASP A 209 -8.78 18.23 -30.74
N GLY A 210 -9.08 16.94 -30.63
CA GLY A 210 -8.32 15.84 -31.26
C GLY A 210 -6.92 15.64 -30.68
N THR A 211 -6.59 16.34 -29.59
CA THR A 211 -5.31 16.18 -28.89
C THR A 211 -5.23 14.82 -28.23
N ASN A 212 -4.03 14.24 -28.14
CA ASN A 212 -3.85 12.96 -27.47
C ASN A 212 -3.70 13.21 -25.95
N PRO A 213 -4.54 12.60 -25.08
CA PRO A 213 -4.45 12.77 -23.63
C PRO A 213 -3.09 12.46 -23.03
N ILE A 214 -2.28 11.61 -23.68
CA ILE A 214 -0.91 11.29 -23.25
C ILE A 214 0.04 12.47 -23.52
N LYS A 215 -0.14 13.19 -24.63
CA LYS A 215 0.77 14.26 -25.06
C LYS A 215 0.62 15.54 -24.25
N ILE A 216 -0.56 15.78 -23.68
CA ILE A 216 -0.84 16.93 -22.81
C ILE A 216 -0.30 16.76 -21.40
N GLN A 217 0.13 15.54 -21.02
CA GLN A 217 0.63 15.29 -19.67
C GLN A 217 2.04 15.84 -19.46
N PRO A 218 2.35 16.24 -18.22
CA PRO A 218 3.70 16.57 -17.81
C PRO A 218 4.63 15.37 -17.98
N LYS A 219 5.81 15.64 -18.56
CA LYS A 219 6.85 14.60 -18.72
C LYS A 219 7.66 14.49 -17.44
N ARG A 220 7.90 13.26 -16.99
CA ARG A 220 8.88 13.00 -15.93
C ARG A 220 10.24 13.51 -16.39
N LYS A 221 10.91 14.30 -15.54
CA LYS A 221 12.33 14.60 -15.72
C LYS A 221 13.07 13.27 -15.58
N ASN A 222 13.73 12.82 -16.65
CA ASN A 222 14.66 11.71 -16.53
C ASN A 222 15.73 12.14 -15.52
N GLN A 223 15.88 11.40 -14.42
CA GLN A 223 17.08 11.56 -13.60
C GLN A 223 18.25 11.10 -14.46
N SER A 224 19.03 12.05 -14.99
CA SER A 224 20.37 11.80 -15.50
C SER A 224 21.22 11.35 -14.31
N GLY A 225 21.16 10.06 -13.97
CA GLY A 225 22.11 9.43 -13.07
C GLY A 225 23.39 9.10 -13.84
N PRO A 226 24.59 9.23 -13.22
CA PRO A 226 25.84 8.92 -13.91
C PRO A 226 25.87 7.46 -14.30
N THR A 227 26.31 7.19 -15.54
CA THR A 227 26.73 5.87 -15.97
C THR A 227 27.82 5.38 -15.02
N ARG A 228 27.70 4.11 -14.61
CA ARG A 228 28.60 3.37 -13.72
C ARG A 228 30.08 3.69 -13.87
#